data_AF-A0AA39DZZ2-F1
#
_entry.id   AF-A0AA39DZZ2-F1
#
_cell.length_a   1.000
_cell.length_b   1.000
_cell.length_c   1.000
_cell.angle_alpha   90.00
_cell.angle_beta   90.00
_cell.angle_gamma   90.00
#
_symmetry.space_group_name_H-M   'P 1'
#
loop_
_entity.id
_entity.type
_entity.pdbx_description
1 polymer ?
#
loop_
_entity_poly.entity_id
_entity_poly.type
_entity_poly.pdbx_seq_one_letter_code
_entity_poly.pdbx_strand_id
1 'polypeptide(L)'
;MNDLMTKSFTSYVDLKKEAMKDLEAGPEYDLQMTGTQMDRNLGLFLEEAEKVKQEMGLIREILGRLHEANEESKSLHKPEALKSLRNRINADIIGVLKKARAIKSQLEEMDRANAANMRLSGYKEGTPVYRTRAAVTNGLRKKLKELMMDFQGLRQRMMTEYKETVGRRYFTVTGEYPDEEVIEKIISNGEGGEEFLGRAIQEHGRGKVLETVVEIQDRHDAAKEIEKSLLELHQVFLDMAIMVEAQGEQMDDIEHHVMNAAQYVKDGTKNLKTAKDYQRSSRKCMCLGVILLLILILIVVIPIATSFSNS
;
A
#
# COMPACT_ATOMS: atom_id res chain seq x y z
N MET A 1 -12.52 12.38 -19.69
CA MET A 1 -12.40 10.97 -19.28
C MET A 1 -12.02 10.95 -17.81
N ASN A 2 -13.01 10.81 -16.92
CA ASN A 2 -12.92 10.47 -15.49
C ASN A 2 -14.21 10.92 -14.79
N ASP A 3 -15.22 10.04 -14.77
CA ASP A 3 -16.32 10.14 -13.81
C ASP A 3 -17.07 8.80 -13.65
N LEU A 4 -16.33 7.68 -13.68
CA LEU A 4 -16.88 6.32 -13.53
C LEU A 4 -16.65 5.74 -12.13
N MET A 5 -15.62 6.21 -11.41
CA MET A 5 -15.32 5.74 -10.05
C MET A 5 -16.10 6.51 -8.98
N THR A 6 -16.41 7.79 -9.18
CA THR A 6 -17.16 8.57 -8.18
C THR A 6 -18.62 8.14 -8.11
N LYS A 7 -19.23 7.76 -9.24
CA LYS A 7 -20.64 7.33 -9.32
C LYS A 7 -20.92 5.97 -8.69
N SER A 8 -19.93 5.07 -8.61
CA SER A 8 -20.12 3.78 -7.94
C SER A 8 -20.18 3.93 -6.42
N PHE A 9 -19.49 4.93 -5.85
CA PHE A 9 -19.49 5.21 -4.42
C PHE A 9 -20.76 5.92 -3.95
N THR A 10 -21.30 6.88 -4.71
CA THR A 10 -22.57 7.53 -4.38
C THR A 10 -23.74 6.53 -4.44
N SER A 11 -23.73 5.65 -5.44
CA SER A 11 -24.73 4.57 -5.57
C SER A 11 -24.75 3.65 -4.34
N TYR A 12 -23.59 3.28 -3.78
CA TYR A 12 -23.52 2.44 -2.58
C TYR A 12 -24.13 3.14 -1.34
N VAL A 13 -23.85 4.43 -1.16
CA VAL A 13 -24.38 5.21 -0.03
C VAL A 13 -25.90 5.38 -0.15
N ASP A 14 -26.40 5.61 -1.37
CA ASP A 14 -27.83 5.73 -1.64
C ASP A 14 -28.56 4.39 -1.48
N LEU A 15 -28.00 3.29 -2.00
CA LEU A 15 -28.50 1.92 -1.81
C LEU A 15 -28.54 1.52 -0.33
N LYS A 16 -27.52 1.91 0.45
CA LYS A 16 -27.47 1.66 1.89
C LYS A 16 -28.56 2.46 2.63
N LYS A 17 -28.86 3.67 2.17
CA LYS A 17 -29.89 4.54 2.76
C LYS A 17 -31.30 4.06 2.43
N GLU A 18 -31.54 3.56 1.22
CA GLU A 18 -32.79 2.88 0.84
C GLU A 18 -32.97 1.56 1.60
N ALA A 19 -31.92 0.74 1.71
CA ALA A 19 -31.97 -0.54 2.42
C ALA A 19 -32.22 -0.38 3.94
N MET A 20 -31.70 0.69 4.57
CA MET A 20 -32.00 1.01 5.97
C MET A 20 -33.45 1.44 6.16
N LYS A 21 -34.03 2.16 5.19
CA LYS A 21 -35.42 2.63 5.25
C LYS A 21 -36.44 1.50 5.13
N ASP A 22 -36.08 0.41 4.44
CA ASP A 22 -36.92 -0.78 4.28
C ASP A 22 -36.81 -1.78 5.47
N LEU A 23 -35.82 -1.61 6.36
CA LEU A 23 -35.52 -2.53 7.47
C LEU A 23 -36.29 -2.22 8.77
N GLU A 24 -36.93 -1.06 8.89
CA GLU A 24 -37.66 -0.61 10.10
C GLU A 24 -39.00 -1.35 10.35
N ALA A 25 -39.30 -2.45 9.62
CA ALA A 25 -40.61 -3.11 9.64
C ALA A 25 -40.57 -4.61 10.03
N GLY A 26 -39.64 -5.06 10.88
CA GLY A 26 -39.59 -6.42 11.43
C GLY A 26 -39.11 -6.47 12.88
N PRO A 27 -39.46 -7.49 13.69
CA PRO A 27 -39.09 -7.52 15.09
C PRO A 27 -37.56 -7.71 15.24
N GLU A 28 -36.94 -6.77 15.94
CA GLU A 28 -35.50 -6.74 16.25
C GLU A 28 -35.09 -7.97 17.07
N TYR A 29 -34.27 -8.83 16.48
CA TYR A 29 -33.44 -9.80 17.19
C TYR A 29 -31.98 -9.48 16.90
N ASP A 30 -31.30 -8.86 17.87
CA ASP A 30 -29.87 -8.81 18.26
C ASP A 30 -28.70 -8.95 17.23
N LEU A 31 -28.96 -9.00 15.93
CA LEU A 31 -27.94 -9.07 14.87
C LEU A 31 -27.36 -7.70 14.48
N GLN A 32 -28.01 -6.61 14.86
CA GLN A 32 -27.67 -5.27 14.35
C GLN A 32 -26.45 -4.65 15.08
N MET A 33 -26.22 -5.03 16.34
CA MET A 33 -25.12 -4.50 17.15
C MET A 33 -23.75 -5.07 16.73
N THR A 34 -23.69 -6.33 16.29
CA THR A 34 -22.44 -6.99 15.85
C THR A 34 -22.01 -6.55 14.45
N GLY A 35 -22.96 -6.37 13.51
CA GLY A 35 -22.67 -5.88 12.16
C GLY A 35 -22.14 -4.44 12.13
N THR A 36 -22.70 -3.55 12.93
CA THR A 36 -22.29 -2.13 12.98
C THR A 36 -20.88 -1.95 13.54
N GLN A 37 -20.51 -2.73 14.56
CA GLN A 37 -19.17 -2.69 15.15
C GLN A 37 -18.12 -3.34 14.22
N MET A 38 -18.50 -4.40 13.50
CA MET A 38 -17.66 -5.01 12.47
C MET A 38 -17.33 -4.05 11.33
N ASP A 39 -18.35 -3.40 10.77
CA ASP A 39 -18.21 -2.42 9.69
C ASP A 39 -17.32 -1.26 10.10
N ARG A 40 -17.48 -0.76 11.34
CA ARG A 40 -16.65 0.33 11.87
C ARG A 40 -15.18 -0.08 12.00
N ASN A 41 -14.91 -1.28 12.52
CA ASN A 41 -13.54 -1.77 12.71
C ASN A 41 -12.84 -2.10 11.39
N LEU A 42 -13.57 -2.60 10.38
CA LEU A 42 -13.05 -2.75 9.03
C LEU A 42 -12.78 -1.38 8.38
N GLY A 43 -13.66 -0.40 8.57
CA GLY A 43 -13.45 0.97 8.10
C GLY A 43 -12.17 1.61 8.64
N LEU A 44 -11.94 1.52 9.96
CA LEU A 44 -10.72 2.02 10.59
C LEU A 44 -9.45 1.33 10.05
N PHE A 45 -9.53 0.03 9.79
CA PHE A 45 -8.42 -0.71 9.18
C PHE A 45 -8.13 -0.25 7.74
N LEU A 46 -9.17 -0.03 6.93
CA LEU A 46 -9.01 0.45 5.56
C LEU A 46 -8.47 1.88 5.52
N GLU A 47 -8.85 2.72 6.48
CA GLU A 47 -8.28 4.06 6.63
C GLU A 47 -6.77 3.99 6.93
N GLU A 48 -6.35 3.10 7.83
CA GLU A 48 -4.93 2.90 8.12
C GLU A 48 -4.18 2.35 6.91
N ALA A 49 -4.77 1.40 6.19
CA ALA A 49 -4.21 0.87 4.94
C ALA A 49 -4.02 1.98 3.87
N GLU A 50 -4.94 2.94 3.78
CA GLU A 50 -4.81 4.06 2.85
C GLU A 50 -3.70 5.02 3.26
N LYS A 51 -3.50 5.28 4.56
CA LYS A 51 -2.35 6.06 5.05
C LYS A 51 -1.02 5.40 4.68
N VAL A 52 -0.91 4.09 4.90
CA VAL A 52 0.27 3.30 4.51
C VAL A 52 0.54 3.44 3.00
N LYS A 53 -0.51 3.34 2.18
CA LYS A 53 -0.42 3.53 0.73
C LYS A 53 -0.02 4.94 0.32
N GLN A 54 -0.47 5.97 1.03
CA GLN A 54 -0.02 7.35 0.82
C GLN A 54 1.47 7.51 1.14
N GLU A 55 1.95 6.92 2.23
CA GLU A 55 3.38 6.92 2.56
C GLU A 55 4.23 6.20 1.50
N MET A 56 3.75 5.09 0.95
CA MET A 56 4.36 4.42 -0.21
C MET A 56 4.41 5.32 -1.45
N GLY A 57 3.37 6.14 -1.67
CA GLY A 57 3.35 7.17 -2.71
C GLY A 57 4.51 8.16 -2.56
N LEU A 58 4.76 8.62 -1.33
CA LEU A 58 5.89 9.52 -1.03
C LEU A 58 7.25 8.87 -1.27
N ILE A 59 7.40 7.56 -1.01
CA ILE A 59 8.63 6.83 -1.39
C ILE A 59 8.84 6.87 -2.90
N ARG A 60 7.78 6.63 -3.69
CA ARG A 60 7.86 6.68 -5.16
C ARG A 60 8.26 8.07 -5.66
N GLU A 61 7.73 9.13 -5.06
CA GLU A 61 8.14 10.50 -5.39
C GLU A 61 9.62 10.75 -5.08
N ILE A 62 10.11 10.27 -3.93
CA ILE A 62 11.54 10.37 -3.59
C ILE A 62 12.40 9.58 -4.61
N LEU A 63 11.97 8.39 -5.01
CA LEU A 63 12.67 7.60 -6.04
C LEU A 63 12.75 8.34 -7.38
N GLY A 64 11.68 9.02 -7.78
CA GLY A 64 11.68 9.88 -8.96
C GLY A 64 12.72 11.00 -8.86
N ARG A 65 12.75 11.70 -7.73
CA ARG A 65 13.76 12.76 -7.48
C ARG A 65 15.19 12.24 -7.44
N LEU A 66 15.42 11.06 -6.87
CA LEU A 66 16.74 10.42 -6.86
C LEU A 66 17.20 10.08 -8.28
N HIS A 67 16.27 9.59 -9.11
CA HIS A 67 16.56 9.32 -10.52
C HIS A 67 16.90 10.61 -11.28
N GLU A 68 16.10 11.65 -11.13
CA GLU A 68 16.38 12.97 -11.73
C GLU A 68 17.72 13.56 -11.26
N ALA A 69 18.00 13.48 -9.95
CA ALA A 69 19.26 13.93 -9.38
C ALA A 69 20.47 13.15 -9.92
N ASN A 70 20.31 11.85 -10.13
CA ASN A 70 21.33 11.03 -10.76
C ASN A 70 21.60 11.46 -12.21
N GLU A 71 20.55 11.70 -13.00
CA GLU A 71 20.70 12.20 -14.38
C GLU A 71 21.34 13.59 -14.41
N GLU A 72 20.96 14.49 -13.50
CA GLU A 72 21.57 15.82 -13.36
C GLU A 72 23.08 15.71 -13.10
N SER A 73 23.50 14.74 -12.27
CA SER A 73 24.91 14.54 -11.89
C SER A 73 25.86 14.31 -13.07
N LYS A 74 25.35 13.75 -14.17
CA LYS A 74 26.11 13.43 -15.39
C LYS A 74 26.57 14.69 -16.13
N SER A 75 25.81 15.77 -16.01
CA SER A 75 26.05 17.03 -16.74
C SER A 75 26.66 18.14 -15.85
N LEU A 76 26.76 17.88 -14.55
CA LEU A 76 27.15 18.88 -13.57
C LEU A 76 28.67 18.88 -13.38
N HIS A 77 29.28 20.06 -13.52
CA HIS A 77 30.74 20.23 -13.45
C HIS A 77 31.19 21.30 -12.45
N LYS A 78 30.25 22.05 -11.85
CA LYS A 78 30.57 23.09 -10.86
C LYS A 78 30.64 22.49 -9.46
N PRO A 79 31.73 22.69 -8.70
CA PRO A 79 31.89 22.11 -7.35
C PRO A 79 30.72 22.42 -6.40
N GLU A 80 30.27 23.67 -6.33
CA GLU A 80 29.14 24.06 -5.47
C GLU A 80 27.82 23.38 -5.85
N ALA A 81 27.61 23.16 -7.14
CA ALA A 81 26.40 22.50 -7.63
C ALA A 81 26.46 20.99 -7.34
N LEU A 82 27.63 20.35 -7.51
CA LEU A 82 27.85 18.95 -7.15
C LEU A 82 27.63 18.70 -5.66
N LYS A 83 28.13 19.61 -4.81
CA LYS A 83 27.90 19.56 -3.37
C LYS A 83 26.43 19.70 -3.00
N SER A 84 25.70 20.62 -3.64
CA SER A 84 24.26 20.78 -3.44
C SER A 84 23.48 19.54 -3.88
N LEU A 85 23.82 18.98 -5.04
CA LEU A 85 23.21 17.77 -5.59
C LEU A 85 23.41 16.57 -4.65
N ARG A 86 24.64 16.39 -4.15
CA ARG A 86 24.96 15.38 -3.14
C ARG A 86 24.09 15.51 -1.89
N ASN A 87 23.99 16.72 -1.34
CA ASN A 87 23.19 16.95 -0.14
C ASN A 87 21.72 16.57 -0.36
N ARG A 88 21.17 16.85 -1.56
CA ARG A 88 19.81 16.46 -1.94
C ARG A 88 19.65 14.94 -2.06
N ILE A 89 20.57 14.26 -2.74
CA ILE A 89 20.60 12.79 -2.84
C ILE A 89 20.63 12.16 -1.45
N ASN A 90 21.53 12.64 -0.58
CA ASN A 90 21.65 12.11 0.79
C ASN A 90 20.37 12.33 1.60
N ALA A 91 19.75 13.50 1.50
CA ALA A 91 18.49 13.79 2.18
C ALA A 91 17.34 12.88 1.67
N ASP A 92 17.26 12.66 0.36
CA ASP A 92 16.25 11.80 -0.25
C ASP A 92 16.45 10.33 0.16
N ILE A 93 17.70 9.82 0.16
CA ILE A 93 18.03 8.47 0.63
C ILE A 93 17.61 8.25 2.09
N ILE A 94 17.95 9.19 2.98
CA ILE A 94 17.53 9.16 4.38
C ILE A 94 16.00 9.21 4.48
N GLY A 95 15.36 9.99 3.61
CA GLY A 95 13.92 10.08 3.47
C GLY A 95 13.26 8.73 3.13
N VAL A 96 13.81 8.00 2.17
CA VAL A 96 13.34 6.65 1.80
C VAL A 96 13.47 5.71 3.00
N LEU A 97 14.64 5.68 3.65
CA LEU A 97 14.90 4.83 4.81
C LEU A 97 13.91 5.07 5.95
N LYS A 98 13.69 6.34 6.31
CA LYS A 98 12.78 6.72 7.40
C LYS A 98 11.35 6.29 7.09
N LYS A 99 10.89 6.50 5.86
CA LYS A 99 9.54 6.10 5.44
C LYS A 99 9.40 4.59 5.36
N ALA A 100 10.38 3.88 4.81
CA ALA A 100 10.36 2.43 4.75
C ALA A 100 10.24 1.79 6.14
N ARG A 101 10.96 2.32 7.13
CA ARG A 101 10.84 1.90 8.55
C ARG A 101 9.48 2.20 9.15
N ALA A 102 8.92 3.38 8.87
CA ALA A 102 7.59 3.76 9.36
C ALA A 102 6.51 2.83 8.80
N ILE A 103 6.51 2.62 7.48
CA ILE A 103 5.61 1.71 6.77
C ILE A 103 5.76 0.28 7.30
N LYS A 104 7.00 -0.19 7.50
CA LYS A 104 7.26 -1.50 8.10
C LYS A 104 6.58 -1.62 9.47
N SER A 105 6.78 -0.63 10.35
CA SER A 105 6.21 -0.63 11.69
C SER A 105 4.67 -0.61 11.66
N GLN A 106 4.06 0.18 10.77
CA GLN A 106 2.62 0.22 10.54
C GLN A 106 2.10 -1.16 10.07
N LEU A 107 2.80 -1.84 9.17
CA LEU A 107 2.41 -3.17 8.69
C LEU A 107 2.48 -4.23 9.80
N GLU A 108 3.52 -4.20 10.63
CA GLU A 108 3.62 -5.08 11.81
C GLU A 108 2.49 -4.79 12.82
N GLU A 109 2.08 -3.53 12.97
CA GLU A 109 0.95 -3.16 13.82
C GLU A 109 -0.39 -3.65 13.26
N MET A 110 -0.60 -3.51 11.95
CA MET A 110 -1.74 -4.10 11.25
C MET A 110 -1.80 -5.62 11.46
N ASP A 111 -0.66 -6.30 11.46
CA ASP A 111 -0.57 -7.74 11.73
C ASP A 111 -0.92 -8.11 13.16
N ARG A 112 -0.37 -7.38 14.14
CA ARG A 112 -0.74 -7.57 15.54
C ARG A 112 -2.24 -7.33 15.76
N ALA A 113 -2.81 -6.30 15.12
CA ALA A 113 -4.23 -6.00 15.20
C ALA A 113 -5.08 -7.10 14.54
N ASN A 114 -4.65 -7.63 13.39
CA ASN A 114 -5.33 -8.73 12.73
C ASN A 114 -5.32 -9.99 13.61
N ALA A 115 -4.17 -10.33 14.19
CA ALA A 115 -4.02 -11.48 15.09
C ALA A 115 -4.84 -11.35 16.39
N ALA A 116 -4.89 -10.15 16.97
CA ALA A 116 -5.71 -9.87 18.15
C ALA A 116 -7.21 -10.02 17.85
N ASN A 117 -7.65 -9.55 16.68
CA ASN A 117 -9.04 -9.67 16.26
C ASN A 117 -9.46 -11.13 16.01
N MET A 118 -8.57 -12.03 15.56
CA MET A 118 -8.89 -13.46 15.36
C MET A 118 -9.51 -14.15 16.58
N ARG A 119 -9.23 -13.66 17.80
CA ARG A 119 -9.79 -14.20 19.04
C ARG A 119 -11.29 -13.91 19.20
N LEU A 120 -11.83 -12.96 18.44
CA LEU A 120 -13.24 -12.60 18.42
C LEU A 120 -13.98 -13.46 17.39
N SER A 121 -15.14 -14.01 17.75
CA SER A 121 -15.92 -14.95 16.90
C SER A 121 -16.25 -14.42 15.50
N GLY A 122 -16.25 -13.10 15.34
CA GLY A 122 -16.53 -12.39 14.10
C GLY A 122 -15.36 -12.22 13.12
N TYR A 123 -14.13 -12.46 13.57
CA TYR A 123 -12.91 -12.20 12.81
C TYR A 123 -12.02 -13.44 12.70
N LYS A 124 -12.61 -14.61 12.98
CA LYS A 124 -11.93 -15.90 12.85
C LYS A 124 -11.48 -16.12 11.41
N GLU A 125 -10.46 -16.95 11.28
CA GLU A 125 -9.91 -17.40 10.01
C GLU A 125 -11.03 -17.96 9.11
N GLY A 126 -11.08 -17.51 7.86
CA GLY A 126 -12.13 -17.85 6.90
C GLY A 126 -13.30 -16.87 6.81
N THR A 127 -13.45 -15.93 7.74
CA THR A 127 -14.47 -14.87 7.63
C THR A 127 -14.13 -13.87 6.50
N PRO A 128 -15.13 -13.25 5.84
CA PRO A 128 -14.88 -12.25 4.79
C PRO A 128 -14.03 -11.09 5.29
N VAL A 129 -14.29 -10.60 6.52
CA VAL A 129 -13.54 -9.50 7.14
C VAL A 129 -12.08 -9.88 7.34
N TYR A 130 -11.79 -11.08 7.87
CA TYR A 130 -10.42 -11.56 8.01
C TYR A 130 -9.71 -11.67 6.67
N ARG A 131 -10.36 -12.26 5.65
CA ARG A 131 -9.79 -12.40 4.30
C ARG A 131 -9.45 -11.05 3.67
N THR A 132 -10.33 -10.06 3.78
CA THR A 132 -10.08 -8.70 3.30
C THR A 132 -8.88 -8.07 4.02
N ARG A 133 -8.82 -8.18 5.34
CA ARG A 133 -7.72 -7.60 6.13
C ARG A 133 -6.37 -8.24 5.82
N ALA A 134 -6.35 -9.57 5.70
CA ALA A 134 -5.17 -10.32 5.27
C ALA A 134 -4.75 -9.87 3.86
N ALA A 135 -5.63 -9.95 2.86
CA ALA A 135 -5.31 -9.59 1.49
C ALA A 135 -4.76 -8.16 1.34
N VAL A 136 -5.38 -7.18 2.02
CA VAL A 136 -4.93 -5.78 2.00
C VAL A 136 -3.53 -5.64 2.62
N THR A 137 -3.33 -6.16 3.84
CA THR A 137 -2.04 -6.05 4.54
C THR A 137 -0.93 -6.68 3.71
N ASN A 138 -1.23 -7.79 3.04
CA ASN A 138 -0.23 -8.51 2.28
C ASN A 138 0.09 -7.85 0.94
N GLY A 139 -0.94 -7.30 0.26
CA GLY A 139 -0.74 -6.46 -0.92
C GLY A 139 0.16 -5.26 -0.61
N LEU A 140 -0.02 -4.63 0.55
CA LEU A 140 0.85 -3.56 1.02
C LEU A 140 2.28 -4.04 1.30
N ARG A 141 2.47 -5.21 1.93
CA ARG A 141 3.82 -5.80 2.11
C ARG A 141 4.52 -6.09 0.79
N LYS A 142 3.82 -6.68 -0.19
CA LYS A 142 4.35 -6.90 -1.55
C LYS A 142 4.76 -5.58 -2.20
N LYS A 143 3.92 -4.54 -2.07
CA LYS A 143 4.22 -3.21 -2.60
C LYS A 143 5.43 -2.56 -1.95
N LEU A 144 5.60 -2.67 -0.63
CA LEU A 144 6.79 -2.17 0.05
C LEU A 144 8.04 -2.91 -0.46
N LYS A 145 7.98 -4.25 -0.58
CA LYS A 145 9.08 -5.04 -1.13
C LYS A 145 9.49 -4.58 -2.54
N GLU A 146 8.52 -4.39 -3.43
CA GLU A 146 8.76 -3.85 -4.79
C GLU A 146 9.46 -2.49 -4.75
N LEU A 147 8.98 -1.54 -3.92
CA LEU A 147 9.60 -0.22 -3.79
C LEU A 147 11.05 -0.30 -3.28
N MET A 148 11.35 -1.22 -2.37
CA MET A 148 12.71 -1.44 -1.88
C MET A 148 13.61 -2.07 -2.96
N MET A 149 13.07 -2.96 -3.79
CA MET A 149 13.78 -3.49 -4.95
C MET A 149 14.06 -2.39 -5.99
N ASP A 150 13.09 -1.52 -6.26
CA ASP A 150 13.26 -0.37 -7.17
C ASP A 150 14.35 0.57 -6.66
N PHE A 151 14.35 0.90 -5.37
CA PHE A 151 15.40 1.69 -4.73
C PHE A 151 16.78 1.03 -4.90
N GLN A 152 16.87 -0.27 -4.59
CA GLN A 152 18.12 -1.03 -4.71
C GLN A 152 18.64 -1.05 -6.16
N GLY A 153 17.75 -1.21 -7.14
CA GLY A 153 18.08 -1.16 -8.56
C GLY A 153 18.57 0.23 -8.98
N LEU A 154 17.90 1.30 -8.55
CA LEU A 154 18.34 2.67 -8.80
C LEU A 154 19.73 2.92 -8.20
N ARG A 155 19.94 2.54 -6.94
CA ARG A 155 21.23 2.66 -6.26
C ARG A 155 22.36 1.94 -7.01
N GLN A 156 22.12 0.72 -7.47
CA GLN A 156 23.11 -0.04 -8.24
C GLN A 156 23.51 0.72 -9.51
N ARG A 157 22.53 1.29 -10.24
CA ARG A 157 22.81 2.12 -11.40
C ARG A 157 23.63 3.35 -11.04
N MET A 158 23.24 4.10 -9.99
CA MET A 158 23.99 5.27 -9.53
C MET A 158 25.46 4.94 -9.22
N MET A 159 25.70 3.80 -8.56
CA MET A 159 27.06 3.36 -8.21
C MET A 159 27.88 2.94 -9.44
N THR A 160 27.27 2.22 -10.38
CA THR A 160 27.93 1.84 -11.64
C THR A 160 28.32 3.08 -12.45
N GLU A 161 27.39 4.01 -12.62
CA GLU A 161 27.66 5.26 -13.36
C GLU A 161 28.71 6.13 -12.66
N TYR A 162 28.74 6.12 -11.32
CA TYR A 162 29.80 6.78 -10.56
C TYR A 162 31.18 6.17 -10.83
N LYS A 163 31.30 4.83 -10.76
CA LYS A 163 32.55 4.12 -11.09
C LYS A 163 33.04 4.43 -12.51
N GLU A 164 32.13 4.42 -13.48
CA GLU A 164 32.45 4.80 -14.87
C GLU A 164 32.96 6.24 -14.98
N THR A 165 32.34 7.17 -14.25
CA THR A 165 32.75 8.58 -14.23
C THR A 165 34.15 8.74 -13.64
N VAL A 166 34.44 8.07 -12.52
CA VAL A 166 35.78 8.06 -11.91
C VAL A 166 36.81 7.48 -12.88
N GLY A 167 36.51 6.35 -13.53
CA GLY A 167 37.39 5.74 -14.51
C GLY A 167 37.71 6.66 -15.70
N ARG A 168 36.70 7.36 -16.23
CA ARG A 168 36.88 8.34 -17.32
C ARG A 168 37.72 9.53 -16.90
N ARG A 169 37.51 10.05 -15.69
CA ARG A 169 38.30 11.16 -15.13
C ARG A 169 39.75 10.75 -14.89
N TYR A 170 39.96 9.54 -14.36
CA TYR A 170 41.28 8.96 -14.19
C TYR A 170 42.02 8.90 -15.53
N PHE A 171 41.41 8.29 -16.55
CA PHE A 171 42.00 8.19 -17.89
C PHE A 171 42.31 9.56 -18.51
N THR A 172 41.44 10.55 -18.32
CA THR A 172 41.66 11.91 -18.85
C THR A 172 42.92 12.56 -18.26
N VAL A 173 43.32 12.14 -17.06
CA VAL A 173 44.41 12.73 -16.30
C VAL A 173 45.71 11.92 -16.40
N THR A 174 45.64 10.59 -16.48
CA THR A 174 46.80 9.69 -16.51
C THR A 174 47.09 9.10 -17.88
N GLY A 175 46.13 9.14 -18.81
CA GLY A 175 46.22 8.46 -20.11
C GLY A 175 46.08 6.93 -20.04
N GLU A 176 45.90 6.36 -18.85
CA GLU A 176 45.78 4.91 -18.62
C GLU A 176 44.41 4.55 -18.08
N TYR A 177 43.89 3.38 -18.46
CA TYR A 177 42.65 2.86 -17.88
C TYR A 177 42.95 2.27 -16.50
N PRO A 178 42.24 2.70 -15.44
CA PRO A 178 42.44 2.13 -14.12
C PRO A 178 41.80 0.73 -14.05
N ASP A 179 42.48 -0.18 -13.37
CA ASP A 179 41.88 -1.45 -12.95
C ASP A 179 40.74 -1.20 -11.93
N GLU A 180 39.79 -2.13 -11.86
CA GLU A 180 38.65 -2.02 -10.92
C GLU A 180 39.12 -1.86 -9.46
N GLU A 181 40.21 -2.53 -9.08
CA GLU A 181 40.81 -2.40 -7.74
C GLU A 181 41.33 -0.99 -7.45
N VAL A 182 41.83 -0.30 -8.49
CA VAL A 182 42.30 1.10 -8.37
C VAL A 182 41.10 2.03 -8.22
N ILE A 183 40.04 1.83 -9.01
CA ILE A 183 38.78 2.57 -8.88
C ILE A 183 38.22 2.37 -7.48
N GLU A 184 38.18 1.14 -6.98
CA GLU A 184 37.69 0.82 -5.66
C GLU A 184 38.54 1.45 -4.56
N LYS A 185 39.88 1.45 -4.66
CA LYS A 185 40.77 2.15 -3.71
C LYS A 185 40.54 3.67 -3.70
N ILE A 186 40.35 4.27 -4.86
CA ILE A 186 39.99 5.70 -4.98
C ILE A 186 38.65 5.94 -4.28
N ILE A 187 37.66 5.05 -4.45
CA ILE A 187 36.30 5.14 -3.90
C ILE A 187 36.20 4.75 -2.42
N SER A 188 37.13 3.98 -1.85
CA SER A 188 36.98 3.43 -0.49
C SER A 188 37.72 4.28 0.54
N ASN A 189 38.99 4.57 0.26
CA ASN A 189 39.89 5.14 1.27
C ASN A 189 40.25 6.60 1.01
N GLY A 190 40.01 7.15 -0.19
CA GLY A 190 40.55 8.45 -0.60
C GLY A 190 42.09 8.44 -0.80
N GLU A 191 42.79 7.46 -0.22
CA GLU A 191 44.24 7.23 -0.31
C GLU A 191 44.71 6.93 -1.74
N GLY A 192 43.91 6.19 -2.53
CA GLY A 192 44.19 6.00 -3.96
C GLY A 192 44.19 7.33 -4.75
N GLY A 193 43.54 8.36 -4.20
CA GLY A 193 43.54 9.71 -4.71
C GLY A 193 44.88 10.42 -4.56
N GLU A 194 45.67 10.16 -3.51
CA GLU A 194 46.98 10.81 -3.30
C GLU A 194 48.05 10.31 -4.27
N GLU A 195 48.10 9.00 -4.53
CA GLU A 195 49.04 8.42 -5.51
C GLU A 195 48.68 8.85 -6.93
N PHE A 196 47.37 8.85 -7.26
CA PHE A 196 46.82 9.42 -8.48
C PHE A 196 47.17 10.90 -8.62
N LEU A 197 46.97 11.70 -7.56
CA LEU A 197 47.26 13.13 -7.51
C LEU A 197 48.75 13.42 -7.74
N GLY A 198 49.64 12.62 -7.15
CA GLY A 198 51.09 12.74 -7.31
C GLY A 198 51.54 12.57 -8.76
N ARG A 199 51.10 11.50 -9.44
CA ARG A 199 51.44 11.23 -10.85
C ARG A 199 50.81 12.26 -11.80
N ALA A 200 49.54 12.56 -11.58
CA ALA A 200 48.78 13.49 -12.39
C ALA A 200 49.35 14.92 -12.36
N ILE A 201 49.71 15.42 -11.17
CA ILE A 201 50.31 16.75 -10.99
C ILE A 201 51.63 16.86 -11.75
N GLN A 202 52.42 15.78 -11.77
CA GLN A 202 53.73 15.74 -12.41
C GLN A 202 53.63 15.81 -13.94
N GLU A 203 52.59 15.23 -14.54
CA GLU A 203 52.42 15.18 -15.99
C GLU A 203 51.58 16.33 -16.58
N HIS A 204 50.50 16.74 -15.91
CA HIS A 204 49.48 17.64 -16.48
C HIS A 204 49.37 19.01 -15.78
N GLY A 205 50.18 19.23 -14.72
CA GLY A 205 50.22 20.48 -13.96
C GLY A 205 49.11 20.59 -12.88
N ARG A 206 49.41 21.30 -11.79
CA ARG A 206 48.57 21.33 -10.56
C ARG A 206 47.11 21.75 -10.78
N GLY A 207 46.81 22.65 -11.71
CA GLY A 207 45.49 23.28 -11.84
C GLY A 207 44.35 22.33 -12.25
N LYS A 208 44.47 21.67 -13.40
CA LYS A 208 43.44 20.74 -13.93
C LYS A 208 43.28 19.48 -13.09
N VAL A 209 44.37 19.05 -12.47
CA VAL A 209 44.42 17.84 -11.65
C VAL A 209 43.68 18.06 -10.33
N LEU A 210 43.89 19.21 -9.68
CA LEU A 210 43.24 19.52 -8.41
C LEU A 210 41.72 19.64 -8.56
N GLU A 211 41.24 20.25 -9.65
CA GLU A 211 39.80 20.34 -9.96
C GLU A 211 39.18 18.96 -10.16
N THR A 212 39.84 18.09 -10.93
CA THR A 212 39.38 16.72 -11.18
C THR A 212 39.36 15.88 -9.89
N VAL A 213 40.34 16.06 -9.02
CA VAL A 213 40.44 15.33 -7.75
C VAL A 213 39.39 15.80 -6.76
N VAL A 214 39.14 17.10 -6.65
CA VAL A 214 38.05 17.64 -5.83
C VAL A 214 36.70 17.11 -6.32
N GLU A 215 36.48 17.08 -7.64
CA GLU A 215 35.28 16.51 -8.24
C GLU A 215 35.13 15.00 -7.92
N ILE A 216 36.22 14.22 -7.95
CA ILE A 216 36.21 12.80 -7.58
C ILE A 216 35.93 12.63 -6.09
N GLN A 217 36.56 13.42 -5.21
CA GLN A 217 36.38 13.33 -3.77
C GLN A 217 34.96 13.72 -3.31
N ASP A 218 34.38 14.78 -3.90
CA ASP A 218 33.00 15.16 -3.57
C ASP A 218 32.00 14.07 -3.95
N ARG A 219 32.25 13.35 -5.05
CA ARG A 219 31.43 12.21 -5.45
C ARG A 219 31.73 10.94 -4.64
N HIS A 220 32.96 10.76 -4.14
CA HIS A 220 33.33 9.69 -3.21
C HIS A 220 32.50 9.78 -1.93
N ASP A 221 32.46 10.96 -1.32
CA ASP A 221 31.70 11.17 -0.09
C ASP A 221 30.21 10.88 -0.30
N ALA A 222 29.69 11.16 -1.50
CA ALA A 222 28.33 10.81 -1.90
C ALA A 222 28.12 9.29 -1.97
N ALA A 223 29.03 8.58 -2.64
CA ALA A 223 28.98 7.12 -2.77
C ALA A 223 29.09 6.41 -1.42
N LYS A 224 29.94 6.92 -0.53
CA LYS A 224 30.11 6.38 0.82
C LYS A 224 28.86 6.51 1.68
N GLU A 225 28.14 7.63 1.58
CA GLU A 225 26.86 7.77 2.30
C GLU A 225 25.74 6.93 1.67
N ILE A 226 25.75 6.76 0.35
CA ILE A 226 24.90 5.77 -0.32
C ILE A 226 25.17 4.37 0.26
N GLU A 227 26.44 4.00 0.45
CA GLU A 227 26.82 2.68 1.00
C GLU A 227 26.45 2.50 2.48
N LYS A 228 26.62 3.53 3.31
CA LYS A 228 26.18 3.46 4.72
C LYS A 228 24.66 3.30 4.82
N SER A 229 23.93 4.07 4.02
CA SER A 229 22.46 3.98 3.95
C SER A 229 21.98 2.62 3.45
N LEU A 230 22.81 1.89 2.70
CA LEU A 230 22.53 0.55 2.20
C LEU A 230 22.51 -0.48 3.32
N LEU A 231 23.46 -0.47 4.26
CA LEU A 231 23.45 -1.42 5.38
C LEU A 231 22.15 -1.30 6.19
N GLU A 232 21.71 -0.07 6.38
CA GLU A 232 20.47 0.27 7.04
C GLU A 232 19.22 -0.17 6.27
N LEU A 233 19.23 -0.03 4.94
CA LEU A 233 18.12 -0.49 4.08
C LEU A 233 18.08 -2.00 3.98
N HIS A 234 19.24 -2.65 3.91
CA HIS A 234 19.35 -4.10 3.79
C HIS A 234 18.68 -4.80 4.96
N GLN A 235 18.82 -4.24 6.18
CA GLN A 235 18.09 -4.75 7.34
C GLN A 235 16.57 -4.67 7.14
N VAL A 236 16.06 -3.52 6.69
CA VAL A 236 14.62 -3.36 6.38
C VAL A 236 14.18 -4.36 5.30
N PHE A 237 15.01 -4.60 4.30
CA PHE A 237 14.75 -5.54 3.22
C PHE A 237 14.68 -7.00 3.69
N LEU A 238 15.63 -7.43 4.52
CA LEU A 238 15.64 -8.77 5.11
C LEU A 238 14.42 -8.98 6.00
N ASP A 239 14.10 -8.00 6.84
CA ASP A 239 12.93 -8.08 7.71
C ASP A 239 11.63 -8.15 6.89
N MET A 240 11.55 -7.44 5.77
CA MET A 240 10.43 -7.51 4.84
C MET A 240 10.33 -8.87 4.15
N ALA A 241 11.46 -9.46 3.76
CA ALA A 241 11.48 -10.79 3.15
C ALA A 241 10.93 -11.84 4.13
N ILE A 242 11.33 -11.77 5.40
CA ILE A 242 10.83 -12.64 6.47
C ILE A 242 9.32 -12.45 6.66
N MET A 243 8.82 -11.20 6.71
CA MET A 243 7.38 -10.95 6.88
C MET A 243 6.53 -11.44 5.71
N VAL A 244 7.07 -11.47 4.49
CA VAL A 244 6.38 -12.02 3.31
C VAL A 244 6.43 -13.55 3.32
N GLU A 245 7.57 -14.14 3.67
CA GLU A 245 7.76 -15.61 3.70
C GLU A 245 6.96 -16.28 4.83
N ALA A 246 6.88 -15.65 6.01
CA ALA A 246 6.11 -16.14 7.15
C ALA A 246 4.60 -16.28 6.88
N GLN A 247 4.09 -15.67 5.81
CA GLN A 247 2.68 -15.78 5.42
C GLN A 247 2.36 -16.84 4.38
N GLY A 248 3.37 -17.45 3.76
CA GLY A 248 3.21 -18.54 2.80
C GLY A 248 2.69 -18.14 1.41
N GLU A 249 2.78 -19.10 0.48
CA GLU A 249 2.48 -19.01 -0.96
C GLU A 249 0.97 -18.91 -1.30
N GLN A 250 0.08 -18.90 -0.30
CA GLN A 250 -1.39 -18.99 -0.48
C GLN A 250 -2.06 -17.69 -1.01
N MET A 251 -1.38 -16.91 -1.83
CA MET A 251 -1.72 -15.50 -1.99
C MET A 251 -1.63 -14.92 -3.40
N ASP A 252 -1.31 -15.72 -4.42
CA ASP A 252 -1.28 -15.19 -5.79
C ASP A 252 -2.67 -15.10 -6.43
N ASP A 253 -3.71 -15.37 -5.66
CA ASP A 253 -5.07 -15.54 -6.17
C ASP A 253 -5.96 -14.35 -5.77
N ILE A 254 -5.57 -13.14 -6.20
CA ILE A 254 -6.45 -11.96 -6.20
C ILE A 254 -7.76 -12.30 -6.93
N GLU A 255 -7.67 -13.14 -7.98
CA GLU A 255 -8.81 -13.67 -8.72
C GLU A 255 -9.71 -14.53 -7.83
N HIS A 256 -9.17 -15.44 -7.03
CA HIS A 256 -9.95 -16.18 -6.04
C HIS A 256 -10.61 -15.28 -4.97
N HIS A 257 -9.95 -14.21 -4.51
CA HIS A 257 -10.54 -13.28 -3.55
C HIS A 257 -11.67 -12.42 -4.17
N VAL A 258 -11.51 -11.98 -5.42
CA VAL A 258 -12.55 -11.25 -6.18
C VAL A 258 -13.71 -12.16 -6.56
N MET A 259 -13.43 -13.40 -6.98
CA MET A 259 -14.42 -14.41 -7.32
C MET A 259 -15.27 -14.79 -6.11
N ASN A 260 -14.63 -14.97 -4.95
CA ASN A 260 -15.34 -15.25 -3.70
C ASN A 260 -16.19 -14.05 -3.26
N ALA A 261 -15.70 -12.81 -3.38
CA ALA A 261 -16.49 -11.61 -3.08
C ALA A 261 -17.71 -11.50 -4.01
N ALA A 262 -17.55 -11.78 -5.32
CA ALA A 262 -18.64 -11.82 -6.28
C ALA A 262 -19.67 -12.92 -5.95
N GLN A 263 -19.21 -14.08 -5.50
CA GLN A 263 -20.07 -15.19 -5.07
C GLN A 263 -20.89 -14.82 -3.83
N TYR A 264 -20.30 -14.16 -2.83
CA TYR A 264 -21.03 -13.66 -1.66
C TYR A 264 -22.06 -12.58 -2.01
N VAL A 265 -21.76 -11.65 -2.91
CA VAL A 265 -22.75 -10.66 -3.40
C VAL A 265 -23.91 -11.36 -4.11
N LYS A 266 -23.62 -12.39 -4.90
CA LYS A 266 -24.63 -13.21 -5.59
C LYS A 266 -25.53 -13.95 -4.59
N ASP A 267 -24.96 -14.54 -3.55
CA ASP A 267 -25.72 -15.23 -2.50
C ASP A 267 -26.54 -14.26 -1.64
N GLY A 268 -25.98 -13.08 -1.29
CA GLY A 268 -26.71 -12.00 -0.63
C GLY A 268 -27.90 -11.51 -1.45
N THR A 269 -27.71 -11.32 -2.76
CA THR A 269 -28.79 -10.93 -3.69
C THR A 269 -29.87 -12.01 -3.77
N LYS A 270 -29.50 -13.29 -3.76
CA LYS A 270 -30.44 -14.41 -3.74
C LYS A 270 -31.26 -14.42 -2.45
N ASN A 271 -30.62 -14.22 -1.30
CA ASN A 271 -31.31 -14.15 -0.01
C ASN A 271 -32.27 -12.96 0.08
N LEU A 272 -31.89 -11.78 -0.44
CA LEU A 272 -32.79 -10.63 -0.54
C LEU A 272 -34.00 -10.90 -1.44
N LYS A 273 -33.79 -11.56 -2.58
CA LYS A 273 -34.88 -11.94 -3.48
C LYS A 273 -35.85 -12.92 -2.81
N THR A 274 -35.31 -13.94 -2.15
CA THR A 274 -36.11 -14.91 -1.38
C THR A 274 -36.88 -14.23 -0.25
N ALA A 275 -36.25 -13.32 0.49
CA ALA A 275 -36.92 -12.53 1.54
C ALA A 275 -38.07 -11.68 0.99
N LYS A 276 -37.88 -11.04 -0.17
CA LYS A 276 -38.92 -10.26 -0.86
C LYS A 276 -40.09 -11.15 -1.33
N ASP A 277 -39.79 -12.35 -1.82
CA ASP A 277 -40.82 -13.31 -2.23
C ASP A 277 -41.62 -13.84 -1.02
N TYR A 278 -40.96 -14.11 0.11
CA TYR A 278 -41.62 -14.43 1.38
C TYR A 278 -42.49 -13.28 1.91
N GLN A 279 -41.99 -12.05 1.86
CA GLN A 279 -42.78 -10.87 2.26
C GLN A 279 -44.02 -10.71 1.38
N ARG A 280 -43.89 -10.94 0.07
CA ARG A 280 -45.00 -10.86 -0.89
C ARG A 280 -46.04 -11.96 -0.69
N SER A 281 -45.63 -13.19 -0.39
CA SER A 281 -46.55 -14.29 -0.11
C SER A 281 -47.23 -14.13 1.25
N SER A 282 -46.52 -13.62 2.26
CA SER A 282 -47.07 -13.32 3.58
C SER A 282 -48.19 -12.28 3.51
N ARG A 283 -48.04 -11.21 2.72
CA ARG A 283 -49.12 -10.21 2.50
C ARG A 283 -50.38 -10.82 1.89
N LYS A 284 -50.24 -11.77 0.96
CA LYS A 284 -51.39 -12.49 0.38
C LYS A 284 -52.09 -13.37 1.42
N CYS A 285 -51.31 -14.07 2.25
CA CYS A 285 -51.84 -14.88 3.34
C CYS A 285 -52.57 -14.04 4.39
N MET A 286 -52.00 -12.88 4.74
CA MET A 286 -52.61 -11.92 5.67
C MET A 286 -53.95 -11.37 5.14
N CYS A 287 -54.03 -10.99 3.85
CA CYS A 287 -55.29 -10.57 3.24
C CYS A 287 -56.35 -11.68 3.28
N LEU A 288 -55.98 -12.94 2.98
CA LEU A 288 -56.91 -14.07 3.08
C LEU A 288 -57.41 -14.27 4.51
N GLY A 289 -56.53 -14.14 5.51
CA GLY A 289 -56.90 -14.20 6.93
C GLY A 289 -57.88 -13.09 7.34
N VAL A 290 -57.65 -11.86 6.89
CA VAL A 290 -58.55 -10.71 7.17
C VAL A 290 -59.92 -10.91 6.52
N ILE A 291 -59.98 -11.40 5.28
CA ILE A 291 -61.25 -11.67 4.58
C ILE A 291 -62.06 -12.75 5.31
N LEU A 292 -61.42 -13.84 5.74
CA LEU A 292 -62.09 -14.90 6.52
C LEU A 292 -62.63 -14.38 7.85
N LEU A 293 -61.88 -13.52 8.53
CA LEU A 293 -62.31 -12.91 9.79
C LEU A 293 -63.53 -12.00 9.61
N LEU A 294 -63.57 -11.19 8.53
CA LEU A 294 -64.73 -10.35 8.22
C LEU A 294 -65.99 -11.17 7.90
N ILE A 295 -65.84 -12.29 7.17
CA ILE A 295 -66.96 -13.20 6.88
C ILE A 295 -67.50 -13.80 8.18
N LEU A 296 -66.62 -14.22 9.10
CA LEU A 296 -67.02 -14.77 10.39
C LEU A 296 -67.81 -13.74 11.22
N ILE A 297 -67.35 -12.49 11.26
CA ILE A 297 -68.07 -11.39 11.93
C ILE A 297 -69.46 -11.20 11.29
N LEU A 298 -69.57 -11.20 9.97
CA LEU A 298 -70.84 -11.08 9.25
C LEU A 298 -71.83 -12.19 9.62
N ILE A 299 -71.35 -13.44 9.67
CA ILE A 299 -72.15 -14.62 10.05
C ILE A 299 -72.65 -14.51 11.49
N VAL A 300 -71.87 -13.94 12.41
CA VAL A 300 -72.27 -13.78 13.81
C VAL A 300 -73.19 -12.57 14.00
N VAL A 301 -72.94 -11.46 13.33
CA VAL A 301 -73.67 -10.20 13.53
C VAL A 301 -75.04 -10.19 12.86
N ILE A 302 -75.19 -10.77 11.66
CA ILE A 302 -76.49 -10.78 10.94
C ILE A 302 -77.61 -11.46 11.75
N PRO A 303 -77.45 -12.68 12.28
CA PRO A 303 -78.51 -13.36 13.04
C PRO A 303 -78.89 -12.62 14.31
N ILE A 304 -77.91 -11.99 14.97
CA ILE A 304 -78.15 -11.19 16.17
C ILE A 304 -78.96 -9.95 15.79
N ALA A 305 -78.57 -9.23 14.75
CA ALA A 305 -79.28 -8.04 14.28
C ALA A 305 -80.70 -8.34 13.78
N THR A 306 -80.91 -9.45 13.05
CA THR A 306 -82.26 -9.84 12.58
C THR A 306 -83.14 -10.35 13.71
N SER A 307 -82.57 -10.97 14.75
CA SER A 307 -83.30 -11.34 15.97
C SER A 307 -83.80 -10.11 16.73
N PHE A 308 -82.97 -9.05 16.85
CA PHE A 308 -83.38 -7.80 17.49
C PHE A 308 -84.37 -6.97 16.67
N SER A 309 -84.34 -7.04 15.33
CA SER A 309 -85.29 -6.31 14.48
C SER A 309 -86.67 -6.97 14.35
N ASN A 310 -86.79 -8.26 14.70
CA ASN A 310 -88.04 -9.02 14.66
C ASN A 310 -88.69 -9.17 16.05
N SER A 311 -88.16 -8.48 17.07
CA SER A 311 -88.78 -8.33 18.39
C SER A 311 -89.34 -6.94 18.59
#